data_AF-A0A450U3P0-F1
#
_entry.id   AF-A0A450U3P0-F1
#
_cell.length_a   1.000
_cell.length_b   1.000
_cell.length_c   1.000
_cell.angle_alpha   90.00
_cell.angle_beta   90.00
_cell.angle_gamma   90.00
#
_symmetry.space_group_name_H-M   'P 1'
#
loop_
_entity.id
_entity.type
_entity.pdbx_description
1 polymer ?
#
loop_
_entity_poly.entity_id
_entity_poly.type
_entity_poly.pdbx_seq_one_letter_code
_entity_poly.pdbx_strand_id
1 'polypeptide(L)'
;MSNKQKIPLGGPFAADQISNGERYELSHGHRIYCAPAGESHARHNVTGASLLDSDPAVEWSGVDAGFTPKPDTLCAPDVSVAPPPPPGKKGWIPGVPPLAVEYADRGQNETDLKIKIKELLAAGTRYVWVVRLMGPQRVEVHTPNAPMRLLSATDTLEAPGILRNRVPVHALFDREEAHRVTLRNLLQREGYEDLEAVRQEGLQEGEARGREDLEAVRREALQEGEARGKAKGKIEGGLVAQADALLGILAARGI
;
A
#
# COMPACT_ATOMS: atom_id res chain seq x y z
N MET A 1 34.54 -30.58 -12.49
CA MET A 1 34.58 -31.50 -11.33
C MET A 1 33.33 -31.25 -10.51
N SER A 2 32.42 -32.22 -10.46
CA SER A 2 31.13 -32.13 -9.77
C SER A 2 31.37 -32.16 -8.26
N ASN A 3 31.26 -31.01 -7.60
CA ASN A 3 31.26 -30.96 -6.15
C ASN A 3 29.85 -31.29 -5.67
N LYS A 4 29.52 -32.60 -5.66
CA LYS A 4 28.42 -33.11 -4.86
C LYS A 4 28.82 -32.93 -3.40
N GLN A 5 28.54 -31.76 -2.82
CA GLN A 5 28.50 -31.61 -1.37
C GLN A 5 27.48 -32.62 -0.86
N LYS A 6 27.97 -33.75 -0.37
CA LYS A 6 27.21 -34.70 0.42
C LYS A 6 26.73 -33.96 1.66
N ILE A 7 25.48 -33.49 1.64
CA ILE A 7 24.79 -33.03 2.85
C ILE A 7 24.79 -34.22 3.82
N PRO A 8 25.28 -34.07 5.06
CA PRO A 8 25.23 -35.15 6.04
C PRO A 8 23.76 -35.55 6.24
N LEU A 9 23.46 -36.80 5.91
CA LEU A 9 22.21 -37.48 6.26
C LEU A 9 22.19 -37.65 7.79
N GLY A 10 21.72 -36.63 8.51
CA GLY A 10 21.76 -36.60 9.97
C GLY A 10 20.43 -36.17 10.58
N GLY A 11 19.58 -37.15 10.88
CA GLY A 11 18.42 -37.04 11.78
C GLY A 11 17.31 -36.07 11.36
N PRO A 12 16.15 -36.10 12.05
CA PRO A 12 15.20 -35.01 11.94
C PRO A 12 15.79 -33.76 12.59
N PHE A 13 15.90 -32.69 11.82
CA PHE A 13 16.35 -31.37 12.28
C PHE A 13 15.22 -30.64 13.00
N ALA A 14 15.59 -29.80 13.97
CA ALA A 14 14.71 -28.80 14.54
C ALA A 14 14.96 -27.41 13.91
N ALA A 15 13.94 -26.55 13.91
CA ALA A 15 13.99 -25.23 13.29
C ALA A 15 15.05 -24.32 13.95
N ASP A 16 15.27 -24.44 15.25
CA ASP A 16 16.30 -23.70 15.98
C ASP A 16 17.74 -24.11 15.62
N GLN A 17 17.90 -25.24 14.93
CA GLN A 17 19.18 -25.70 14.35
C GLN A 17 19.42 -25.15 12.95
N ILE A 18 18.47 -24.42 12.37
CA ILE A 18 18.63 -23.71 11.10
C ILE A 18 19.01 -22.26 11.42
N SER A 19 20.19 -21.85 10.97
CA SER A 19 20.69 -20.50 11.19
C SER A 19 20.02 -19.49 10.25
N ASN A 20 19.79 -18.27 10.72
CA ASN A 20 19.36 -17.17 9.86
C ASN A 20 20.46 -16.88 8.82
N GLY A 21 20.19 -17.20 7.55
CA GLY A 21 21.14 -17.16 6.43
C GLY A 21 21.32 -18.50 5.72
N GLU A 22 20.96 -19.61 6.37
CA GLU A 22 20.79 -20.89 5.69
C GLU A 22 19.49 -20.89 4.89
N ARG A 23 19.53 -21.37 3.63
CA ARG A 23 18.37 -21.43 2.74
C ARG A 23 17.71 -22.80 2.80
N TYR A 24 17.17 -23.13 3.97
CA TYR A 24 16.45 -24.38 4.17
C TYR A 24 15.08 -24.12 4.80
N GLU A 25 14.08 -24.77 4.24
CA GLU A 25 12.85 -25.11 4.95
C GLU A 25 13.01 -26.47 5.66
N LEU A 26 12.13 -26.75 6.61
CA LEU A 26 11.99 -28.04 7.27
C LEU A 26 10.56 -28.57 7.12
N SER A 27 10.43 -29.80 6.66
CA SER A 27 9.19 -30.59 6.72
C SER A 27 9.46 -31.88 7.48
N HIS A 28 8.81 -32.05 8.65
CA HIS A 28 8.99 -33.23 9.51
C HIS A 28 10.46 -33.52 9.83
N GLY A 29 11.23 -32.46 10.08
CA GLY A 29 12.66 -32.50 10.33
C GLY A 29 13.55 -32.77 9.10
N HIS A 30 12.98 -32.88 7.89
CA HIS A 30 13.77 -33.01 6.66
C HIS A 30 14.09 -31.63 6.10
N ARG A 31 15.38 -31.37 5.87
CA ARG A 31 15.85 -30.14 5.21
C ARG A 31 15.47 -30.15 3.73
N ILE A 32 14.81 -29.07 3.30
CA ILE A 32 14.47 -28.79 1.91
C ILE A 32 15.26 -27.57 1.48
N TYR A 33 16.15 -27.71 0.50
CA TYR A 33 16.97 -26.60 0.03
C TYR A 33 16.14 -25.61 -0.81
N CYS A 34 16.15 -24.35 -0.40
CA CYS A 34 15.47 -23.27 -1.10
C CYS A 34 16.48 -22.56 -2.02
N ALA A 35 16.40 -22.88 -3.32
CA ALA A 35 17.24 -22.23 -4.31
C ALA A 35 16.94 -20.73 -4.39
N PRO A 36 17.94 -19.87 -4.70
CA PRO A 36 17.67 -18.48 -5.02
C PRO A 36 16.63 -18.33 -6.14
N ALA A 37 15.74 -17.35 -5.99
CA ALA A 37 14.77 -16.98 -7.00
C ALA A 37 15.45 -16.49 -8.29
N GLY A 38 14.94 -16.90 -9.45
CA GLY A 38 15.27 -16.30 -10.74
C GLY A 38 14.58 -14.94 -10.93
N GLU A 39 14.88 -14.22 -12.04
CA GLU A 39 14.34 -12.87 -12.29
C GLU A 39 12.81 -12.82 -12.20
N SER A 40 12.13 -13.72 -12.90
CA SER A 40 10.67 -13.78 -12.94
C SER A 40 10.10 -13.94 -11.52
N HIS A 41 10.53 -14.95 -10.77
CA HIS A 41 10.11 -15.19 -9.39
C HIS A 41 10.40 -13.98 -8.48
N ALA A 42 11.63 -13.46 -8.50
CA ALA A 42 12.03 -12.34 -7.66
C ALA A 42 11.21 -11.07 -7.94
N ARG A 43 10.91 -10.78 -9.21
CA ARG A 43 10.08 -9.65 -9.60
C ARG A 43 8.68 -9.77 -9.02
N HIS A 44 8.07 -10.95 -9.13
CA HIS A 44 6.70 -11.17 -8.64
C HIS A 44 6.63 -11.18 -7.10
N ASN A 45 7.65 -11.67 -6.38
CA ASN A 45 7.71 -11.56 -4.92
C ASN A 45 7.67 -10.08 -4.47
N VAL A 46 8.43 -9.20 -5.12
CA VAL A 46 8.47 -7.77 -4.78
C VAL A 46 7.14 -7.07 -5.04
N THR A 47 6.54 -7.29 -6.22
CA THR A 47 5.24 -6.68 -6.55
C THR A 47 4.14 -7.28 -5.69
N GLY A 48 4.16 -8.59 -5.49
CA GLY A 48 3.30 -9.43 -4.66
C GLY A 48 3.21 -9.00 -3.21
N ALA A 49 4.37 -8.77 -2.60
CA ALA A 49 4.47 -8.26 -1.24
C ALA A 49 3.94 -6.84 -1.15
N SER A 50 4.40 -5.94 -2.03
CA SER A 50 3.99 -4.53 -2.01
C SER A 50 2.47 -4.34 -2.15
N LEU A 51 1.80 -5.10 -3.03
CA LEU A 51 0.34 -4.96 -3.16
C LEU A 51 -0.41 -5.46 -1.93
N LEU A 52 0.03 -6.56 -1.31
CA LEU A 52 -0.66 -7.14 -0.15
C LEU A 52 -0.40 -6.32 1.10
N ASP A 53 0.84 -5.90 1.32
CA ASP A 53 1.24 -5.05 2.45
C ASP A 53 0.46 -3.74 2.50
N SER A 54 0.20 -3.17 1.32
CA SER A 54 -0.50 -1.90 1.22
C SER A 54 -1.97 -1.95 1.63
N ASP A 55 -2.61 -3.13 1.68
CA ASP A 55 -4.04 -3.24 2.00
C ASP A 55 -4.36 -2.63 3.38
N PRO A 56 -5.46 -1.88 3.54
CA PRO A 56 -5.73 -1.19 4.80
C PRO A 56 -5.99 -2.10 6.01
N ALA A 57 -6.35 -3.38 5.82
CA ALA A 57 -6.48 -4.33 6.91
C ALA A 57 -5.15 -5.03 7.26
N VAL A 58 -4.09 -4.82 6.47
CA VAL A 58 -2.79 -5.47 6.69
C VAL A 58 -1.93 -4.63 7.62
N GLU A 59 -1.61 -5.23 8.76
CA GLU A 59 -0.70 -4.67 9.77
C GLU A 59 0.75 -5.08 9.54
N TRP A 60 0.97 -6.27 8.95
CA TRP A 60 2.29 -6.77 8.64
C TRP A 60 2.26 -7.79 7.48
N SER A 61 3.29 -7.72 6.65
CA SER A 61 3.62 -8.74 5.66
C SER A 61 5.11 -9.06 5.66
N GLY A 62 5.49 -10.20 5.09
CA GLY A 62 6.88 -10.61 4.99
C GLY A 62 7.15 -11.44 3.74
N VAL A 63 8.32 -11.19 3.14
CA VAL A 63 8.88 -12.00 2.05
C VAL A 63 9.83 -13.02 2.64
N ASP A 64 9.73 -14.28 2.20
CA ASP A 64 10.55 -15.41 2.69
C ASP A 64 10.58 -15.48 4.23
N ALA A 65 9.48 -15.09 4.88
CA ALA A 65 9.40 -15.02 6.32
C ALA A 65 9.31 -16.42 6.91
N GLY A 66 10.30 -16.82 7.71
CA GLY A 66 10.35 -18.15 8.30
C GLY A 66 9.39 -18.33 9.48
N PHE A 67 8.43 -19.23 9.32
CA PHE A 67 7.43 -19.64 10.31
C PHE A 67 7.71 -21.03 10.86
N THR A 68 7.57 -21.21 12.17
CA THR A 68 7.72 -22.50 12.84
C THR A 68 6.45 -22.86 13.64
N PRO A 69 5.52 -23.65 13.06
CA PRO A 69 4.34 -24.10 13.79
C PRO A 69 4.65 -25.19 14.82
N LYS A 70 5.72 -25.94 14.60
CA LYS A 70 6.21 -27.02 15.47
C LYS A 70 7.73 -27.13 15.34
N PRO A 71 8.45 -27.66 16.34
CA PRO A 71 9.92 -27.64 16.36
C PRO A 71 10.58 -28.29 15.13
N ASP A 72 9.95 -29.27 14.50
CA ASP A 72 10.45 -29.99 13.32
C ASP A 72 9.97 -29.39 11.99
N THR A 73 9.38 -28.19 12.00
CA THR A 73 8.87 -27.53 10.79
C THR A 73 9.29 -26.07 10.75
N LEU A 74 9.75 -25.67 9.57
CA LEU A 74 10.14 -24.32 9.23
C LEU A 74 9.68 -24.10 7.79
N CYS A 75 8.71 -23.22 7.58
CA CYS A 75 8.23 -22.88 6.25
C CYS A 75 8.39 -21.38 6.01
N ALA A 76 8.72 -21.01 4.78
CA ALA A 76 8.86 -19.62 4.37
C ALA A 76 8.06 -19.44 3.07
N PRO A 77 6.79 -19.00 3.15
CA PRO A 77 6.07 -18.60 1.95
C PRO A 77 6.74 -17.41 1.27
N ASP A 78 6.63 -17.35 -0.05
CA ASP A 78 7.18 -16.24 -0.84
C ASP A 78 6.66 -14.89 -0.36
N VAL A 79 5.36 -14.84 -0.06
CA VAL A 79 4.73 -13.69 0.62
C VAL A 79 3.78 -14.19 1.70
N SER A 80 3.89 -13.60 2.87
CA SER A 80 3.06 -13.89 4.03
C SER A 80 2.33 -12.63 4.49
N VAL A 81 1.04 -12.76 4.83
CA VAL A 81 0.28 -11.72 5.53
C VAL A 81 -0.14 -12.29 6.88
N ALA A 82 0.23 -11.60 7.96
CA ALA A 82 0.01 -12.06 9.32
C ALA A 82 -0.05 -10.87 10.31
N PRO A 83 -0.52 -11.09 11.54
CA PRO A 83 -0.32 -10.11 12.61
C PRO A 83 1.18 -9.81 12.81
N PRO A 84 1.55 -8.61 13.27
CA PRO A 84 2.94 -8.25 13.50
C PRO A 84 3.61 -9.25 14.46
N PRO A 85 4.82 -9.75 14.13
CA PRO A 85 5.53 -10.64 15.03
C PRO A 85 5.89 -9.91 16.34
N PRO A 86 5.97 -10.61 17.49
CA PRO A 86 6.29 -9.98 18.76
C PRO A 86 7.64 -9.24 18.70
N PRO A 87 7.71 -7.97 19.15
CA PRO A 87 8.93 -7.18 19.05
C PRO A 87 10.06 -7.79 19.88
N GLY A 88 11.29 -7.70 19.38
CA GLY A 88 12.50 -8.11 20.10
C GLY A 88 12.73 -9.63 20.22
N LYS A 89 11.83 -10.48 19.69
CA LYS A 89 12.13 -11.92 19.56
C LYS A 89 13.18 -12.15 18.49
N LYS A 90 14.24 -12.86 18.86
CA LYS A 90 15.24 -13.40 17.93
C LYS A 90 14.81 -14.82 17.54
N GLY A 91 14.86 -15.16 16.26
CA GLY A 91 14.51 -16.49 15.73
C GLY A 91 13.33 -16.47 14.76
N TRP A 92 12.79 -17.66 14.47
CA TRP A 92 11.67 -17.87 13.56
C TRP A 92 10.32 -17.43 14.16
N ILE A 93 9.38 -17.05 13.29
CA ILE A 93 8.05 -16.58 13.68
C ILE A 93 7.22 -17.81 14.14
N PRO A 94 6.66 -17.84 15.36
CA PRO A 94 5.84 -18.97 15.78
C PRO A 94 4.54 -19.10 14.98
N GLY A 95 4.09 -20.32 14.74
CA GLY A 95 2.81 -20.60 14.07
C GLY A 95 2.92 -20.61 12.55
N VAL A 96 1.90 -20.12 11.86
CA VAL A 96 1.82 -19.98 10.40
C VAL A 96 1.10 -18.68 10.02
N PRO A 97 1.33 -18.11 8.83
CA PRO A 97 0.60 -16.94 8.40
C PRO A 97 -0.86 -17.32 8.04
N PRO A 98 -1.85 -16.49 8.40
CA PRO A 98 -3.23 -16.65 7.94
C PRO A 98 -3.39 -16.69 6.42
N LEU A 99 -2.58 -15.92 5.68
CA LEU A 99 -2.49 -15.96 4.22
C LEU A 99 -1.03 -16.19 3.82
N ALA A 100 -0.81 -17.27 3.07
CA ALA A 100 0.45 -17.61 2.43
C ALA A 100 0.29 -17.52 0.90
N VAL A 101 1.28 -16.96 0.22
CA VAL A 101 1.34 -16.91 -1.24
C VAL A 101 2.62 -17.60 -1.70
N GLU A 102 2.50 -18.44 -2.72
CA GLU A 102 3.62 -19.12 -3.40
C GLU A 102 3.57 -18.78 -4.89
N TYR A 103 4.69 -18.35 -5.44
CA TYR A 103 4.89 -18.15 -6.87
C TYR A 103 5.51 -19.41 -7.48
N ALA A 104 4.72 -20.16 -8.23
CA ALA A 104 5.17 -21.39 -8.88
C ALA A 104 5.64 -21.09 -10.31
N ASP A 105 6.96 -21.01 -10.48
CA ASP A 105 7.64 -20.82 -11.77
C ASP A 105 8.21 -22.13 -12.35
N ARG A 106 8.91 -22.05 -13.48
CA ARG A 106 9.65 -23.13 -14.11
C ARG A 106 10.62 -23.75 -13.11
N GLY A 107 10.45 -25.04 -12.88
CA GLY A 107 11.31 -25.82 -11.96
C GLY A 107 10.70 -26.02 -10.58
N GLN A 108 9.51 -25.48 -10.31
CA GLN A 108 8.75 -25.79 -9.10
C GLN A 108 8.56 -27.31 -8.96
N ASN A 109 8.93 -27.86 -7.80
CA ASN A 109 8.57 -29.23 -7.46
C ASN A 109 7.10 -29.26 -6.99
N GLU A 110 6.23 -29.81 -7.83
CA GLU A 110 4.79 -29.92 -7.54
C GLU A 110 4.47 -30.85 -6.38
N THR A 111 5.29 -31.87 -6.13
CA THR A 111 5.09 -32.80 -5.02
C THR A 111 5.37 -32.09 -3.71
N ASP A 112 6.50 -31.39 -3.61
CA ASP A 112 6.90 -30.64 -2.42
C ASP A 112 5.92 -29.50 -2.15
N LEU A 113 5.48 -28.79 -3.20
CA LEU A 113 4.47 -27.73 -3.07
C LEU A 113 3.14 -28.27 -2.53
N LYS A 114 2.66 -29.43 -3.02
CA LYS A 114 1.45 -30.06 -2.49
C LYS A 114 1.58 -30.47 -1.02
N ILE A 115 2.77 -30.89 -0.61
CA ILE A 115 3.06 -31.21 0.80
C ILE A 115 3.01 -29.92 1.62
N LYS A 116 3.73 -28.86 1.21
CA LYS A 116 3.76 -27.55 1.87
C LYS A 116 2.35 -26.97 2.04
N ILE A 117 1.52 -26.98 0.99
CA ILE A 117 0.12 -26.52 1.06
C ILE A 117 -0.65 -27.27 2.15
N LYS A 118 -0.57 -28.61 2.17
CA LYS A 118 -1.28 -29.42 3.18
C LYS A 118 -0.79 -29.13 4.59
N GLU A 119 0.52 -28.99 4.78
CA GLU A 119 1.11 -28.69 6.08
C GLU A 119 0.71 -27.30 6.60
N LEU A 120 0.76 -26.27 5.75
CA LEU A 120 0.31 -24.92 6.09
C LEU A 120 -1.17 -24.90 6.50
N LEU A 121 -2.04 -25.52 5.69
CA LEU A 121 -3.48 -25.58 5.99
C LEU A 121 -3.76 -26.37 7.28
N ALA A 122 -3.06 -27.49 7.50
CA ALA A 122 -3.19 -28.28 8.71
C ALA A 122 -2.68 -27.54 9.97
N ALA A 123 -1.70 -26.66 9.81
CA ALA A 123 -1.14 -25.85 10.89
C ALA A 123 -1.96 -24.57 11.18
N GLY A 124 -2.98 -24.25 10.37
CA GLY A 124 -3.91 -23.15 10.62
C GLY A 124 -3.89 -22.01 9.61
N THR A 125 -3.10 -22.09 8.53
CA THR A 125 -3.21 -21.14 7.41
C THR A 125 -4.61 -21.20 6.83
N ARG A 126 -5.25 -20.03 6.66
CA ARG A 126 -6.63 -19.93 6.18
C ARG A 126 -6.71 -19.93 4.66
N TYR A 127 -5.71 -19.34 4.01
CA TYR A 127 -5.61 -19.27 2.55
C TYR A 127 -4.17 -19.53 2.12
N VAL A 128 -4.00 -20.46 1.18
CA VAL A 128 -2.76 -20.57 0.40
C VAL A 128 -3.08 -20.23 -1.05
N TRP A 129 -2.45 -19.18 -1.57
CA TRP A 129 -2.57 -18.77 -2.97
C TRP A 129 -1.35 -19.22 -3.74
N VAL A 130 -1.54 -20.11 -4.71
CA VAL A 130 -0.46 -20.51 -5.62
C VAL A 130 -0.62 -19.74 -6.93
N VAL A 131 0.28 -18.79 -7.16
CA VAL A 131 0.33 -18.00 -8.39
C VAL A 131 1.12 -18.78 -9.44
N ARG A 132 0.42 -19.27 -10.48
CA ARG A 132 1.04 -20.09 -11.52
C ARG A 132 1.64 -19.20 -12.60
N LEU A 133 2.96 -19.00 -12.56
CA LEU A 133 3.69 -18.18 -13.54
C LEU A 133 3.89 -18.89 -14.89
N MET A 134 3.67 -20.21 -14.92
CA MET A 134 3.74 -21.02 -16.13
C MET A 134 2.35 -21.34 -16.71
N GLY A 135 2.23 -21.17 -18.03
CA GLY A 135 0.99 -21.39 -18.77
C GLY A 135 0.02 -20.21 -18.64
N PRO A 136 -1.31 -20.44 -18.75
CA PRO A 136 -2.29 -19.38 -18.55
C PRO A 136 -2.19 -18.79 -17.14
N GLN A 137 -2.18 -17.45 -17.06
CA GLN A 137 -2.20 -16.70 -15.80
C GLN A 137 -3.41 -17.12 -14.96
N ARG A 138 -3.14 -17.71 -13.81
CA ARG A 138 -4.15 -18.25 -12.90
C ARG A 138 -3.61 -18.37 -11.50
N VAL A 139 -4.51 -18.35 -10.54
CA VAL A 139 -4.21 -18.57 -9.12
C VAL A 139 -5.03 -19.74 -8.63
N GLU A 140 -4.36 -20.68 -7.97
CA GLU A 140 -5.02 -21.74 -7.21
C GLU A 140 -5.23 -21.25 -5.79
N VAL A 141 -6.49 -21.25 -5.34
CA VAL A 141 -6.86 -20.89 -3.98
C VAL A 141 -7.15 -22.16 -3.21
N HIS A 142 -6.29 -22.45 -2.24
CA HIS A 142 -6.42 -23.58 -1.34
C HIS A 142 -6.90 -23.07 0.02
N THR A 143 -7.92 -23.74 0.57
CA THR A 143 -8.51 -23.43 1.89
C THR A 143 -8.73 -24.72 2.67
N PRO A 144 -8.82 -24.68 4.02
CA PRO A 144 -9.00 -25.88 4.81
C PRO A 144 -10.29 -26.61 4.45
N ASN A 145 -10.22 -27.94 4.30
CA ASN A 145 -11.37 -28.83 4.12
C ASN A 145 -12.27 -28.53 2.91
N ALA A 146 -11.77 -27.81 1.90
CA ALA A 146 -12.50 -27.48 0.68
C ALA A 146 -11.68 -27.84 -0.56
N PRO A 147 -12.34 -28.13 -1.71
CA PRO A 147 -11.63 -28.34 -2.96
C PRO A 147 -10.91 -27.06 -3.39
N MET A 148 -9.75 -27.23 -4.04
CA MET A 148 -9.00 -26.13 -4.64
C MET A 148 -9.88 -25.41 -5.67
N ARG A 149 -9.87 -24.08 -5.60
CA ARG A 149 -10.54 -23.21 -6.57
C ARG A 149 -9.52 -22.61 -7.52
N LEU A 150 -9.80 -22.67 -8.82
CA LEU A 150 -8.96 -22.04 -9.83
C LEU A 150 -9.57 -20.72 -10.29
N LEU A 151 -8.79 -19.65 -10.19
CA LEU A 151 -9.15 -18.31 -10.67
C LEU A 151 -8.27 -17.91 -11.84
N SER A 152 -8.87 -17.39 -12.89
CA SER A 152 -8.22 -16.86 -14.09
C SER A 152 -7.78 -15.41 -13.90
N ALA A 153 -7.01 -14.87 -14.86
CA ALA A 153 -6.54 -13.49 -14.84
C ALA A 153 -7.65 -12.43 -14.70
N THR A 154 -8.87 -12.72 -15.17
CA THR A 154 -10.01 -11.79 -15.10
C THR A 154 -10.79 -11.85 -13.80
N ASP A 155 -10.48 -12.82 -12.93
CA ASP A 155 -11.14 -12.99 -11.65
C ASP A 155 -10.52 -12.10 -10.56
N THR A 156 -11.15 -12.10 -9.39
CA THR A 156 -10.66 -11.41 -8.20
C THR A 156 -10.49 -12.39 -7.03
N LEU A 157 -9.45 -12.16 -6.25
CA LEU A 157 -9.12 -12.88 -5.03
C LEU A 157 -9.70 -12.15 -3.81
N GLU A 158 -10.10 -12.95 -2.83
CA GLU A 158 -10.62 -12.49 -1.55
C GLU A 158 -9.98 -13.29 -0.42
N ALA A 159 -9.69 -12.61 0.70
CA ALA A 159 -9.31 -13.24 1.96
C ALA A 159 -10.01 -12.53 3.12
N PRO A 160 -11.34 -12.74 3.31
CA PRO A 160 -12.13 -12.05 4.33
C PRO A 160 -11.53 -12.19 5.74
N GLY A 161 -11.43 -11.07 6.45
CA GLY A 161 -10.80 -11.01 7.78
C GLY A 161 -9.28 -11.17 7.75
N ILE A 162 -8.65 -10.95 6.60
CA ILE A 162 -7.19 -10.79 6.44
C ILE A 162 -6.94 -9.56 5.56
N LEU A 163 -7.61 -9.49 4.40
CA LEU A 163 -7.59 -8.34 3.50
C LEU A 163 -8.92 -7.61 3.59
N ARG A 164 -8.88 -6.27 3.53
CA ARG A 164 -10.07 -5.43 3.36
C ARG A 164 -10.54 -5.48 1.91
N ASN A 165 -9.62 -5.35 0.97
CA ASN A 165 -9.96 -5.20 -0.43
C ASN A 165 -9.80 -6.51 -1.22
N ARG A 166 -10.58 -6.60 -2.30
CA ARG A 166 -10.38 -7.62 -3.33
C ARG A 166 -9.09 -7.33 -4.12
N VAL A 167 -8.41 -8.39 -4.52
CA VAL A 167 -7.18 -8.32 -5.33
C VAL A 167 -7.47 -8.88 -6.72
N PRO A 168 -7.41 -8.08 -7.81
CA PRO A 168 -7.47 -8.62 -9.16
C PRO A 168 -6.38 -9.67 -9.37
N VAL A 169 -6.72 -10.83 -9.92
CA VAL A 169 -5.72 -11.89 -10.16
C VAL A 169 -4.59 -11.38 -11.06
N HIS A 170 -4.94 -10.60 -12.09
CA HIS A 170 -3.98 -9.96 -12.99
C HIS A 170 -2.89 -9.13 -12.26
N ALA A 171 -3.22 -8.49 -11.13
CA ALA A 171 -2.28 -7.67 -10.36
C ALA A 171 -1.16 -8.48 -9.69
N LEU A 172 -1.27 -9.81 -9.63
CA LEU A 172 -0.18 -10.69 -9.16
C LEU A 172 0.84 -11.01 -10.28
N PHE A 173 0.56 -10.64 -11.53
CA PHE A 173 1.40 -10.90 -12.69
C PHE A 173 1.88 -9.60 -13.36
N ASP A 174 1.00 -8.59 -13.43
CA ASP A 174 1.28 -7.33 -14.08
C ASP A 174 1.66 -6.24 -13.06
N ARG A 175 2.77 -5.56 -13.36
CA ARG A 175 3.34 -4.57 -12.45
C ARG A 175 2.53 -3.27 -12.42
N GLU A 176 2.00 -2.83 -13.55
CA GLU A 176 1.21 -1.60 -13.59
C GLU A 176 -0.07 -1.79 -12.78
N GLU A 177 -0.70 -2.96 -12.91
CA GLU A 177 -1.91 -3.28 -12.18
C GLU A 177 -1.67 -3.53 -10.70
N ALA A 178 -0.54 -4.13 -10.33
CA ALA A 178 -0.07 -4.16 -8.94
C ALA A 178 0.05 -2.74 -8.36
N HIS A 179 0.70 -1.83 -9.08
CA HIS A 179 0.87 -0.45 -8.63
C HIS A 179 -0.46 0.31 -8.51
N ARG A 180 -1.44 0.08 -9.41
CA ARG A 180 -2.78 0.67 -9.28
C ARG A 180 -3.48 0.20 -8.01
N VAL A 181 -3.41 -1.10 -7.70
CA VAL A 181 -3.95 -1.67 -6.47
C VAL A 181 -3.25 -1.08 -5.24
N THR A 182 -1.92 -1.00 -5.27
CA THR A 182 -1.12 -0.39 -4.20
C THR A 182 -1.51 1.07 -3.96
N LEU A 183 -1.60 1.88 -5.02
CA LEU A 183 -2.01 3.28 -4.90
C LEU A 183 -3.39 3.42 -4.26
N ARG A 184 -4.38 2.66 -4.75
CA ARG A 184 -5.72 2.63 -4.17
C ARG A 184 -5.67 2.29 -2.67
N ASN A 185 -4.93 1.25 -2.32
CA ASN A 185 -4.85 0.81 -0.93
C ASN A 185 -4.18 1.86 -0.03
N LEU A 186 -3.09 2.49 -0.48
CA LEU A 186 -2.39 3.56 0.25
C LEU A 186 -3.29 4.79 0.45
N LEU A 187 -4.04 5.20 -0.57
CA LEU A 187 -5.03 6.28 -0.44
C LEU A 187 -6.06 5.96 0.65
N GLN A 188 -6.54 4.72 0.69
CA GLN A 188 -7.49 4.26 1.70
C GLN A 188 -6.93 4.18 3.11
N ARG A 189 -5.61 4.00 3.25
CA ARG A 189 -4.92 4.11 4.56
C ARG A 189 -4.85 5.57 5.02
N GLU A 190 -4.71 6.51 4.09
CA GLU A 190 -4.75 7.96 4.35
C GLU A 190 -6.19 8.52 4.47
N GLY A 191 -7.21 7.65 4.41
CA GLY A 191 -8.61 8.05 4.58
C GLY A 191 -9.35 8.44 3.28
N TYR A 192 -8.70 8.32 2.13
CA TYR A 192 -9.30 8.61 0.83
C TYR A 192 -9.84 7.36 0.13
N GLU A 193 -11.02 7.43 -0.47
CA GLU A 193 -11.56 6.30 -1.23
C GLU A 193 -10.71 5.98 -2.47
N ASP A 194 -10.32 7.03 -3.19
CA ASP A 194 -9.53 7.00 -4.42
C ASP A 194 -8.84 8.35 -4.69
N LEU A 195 -8.21 8.48 -5.86
CA LEU A 195 -7.50 9.70 -6.27
C LEU A 195 -8.46 10.86 -6.57
N GLU A 196 -9.70 10.56 -6.92
CA GLU A 196 -10.70 11.59 -7.20
C GLU A 196 -11.14 12.27 -5.91
N ALA A 197 -11.31 11.52 -4.81
CA ALA A 197 -11.55 12.09 -3.49
C ALA A 197 -10.48 13.13 -3.10
N VAL A 198 -9.19 12.81 -3.32
CA VAL A 198 -8.07 13.74 -3.07
C VAL A 198 -8.19 15.00 -3.93
N ARG A 199 -8.52 14.85 -5.22
CA ARG A 199 -8.66 15.99 -6.15
C ARG A 199 -9.83 16.88 -5.77
N GLN A 200 -10.96 16.29 -5.38
CA GLN A 200 -12.15 17.03 -4.97
C GLN A 200 -11.89 17.84 -3.69
N GLU A 201 -11.21 17.27 -2.70
CA GLU A 201 -10.78 18.01 -1.51
C GLU A 201 -9.88 19.19 -1.88
N GLY A 202 -8.85 18.95 -2.72
CA GLY A 202 -7.96 20.01 -3.19
C GLY A 202 -8.66 21.13 -3.96
N LEU A 203 -9.67 20.80 -4.79
CA LEU A 203 -10.51 21.78 -5.49
C LEU A 203 -11.30 22.62 -4.49
N GLN A 204 -11.94 21.99 -3.50
CA GLN A 204 -12.72 22.69 -2.47
C GLN A 204 -11.85 23.65 -1.65
N GLU A 205 -10.67 23.21 -1.23
CA GLU A 205 -9.71 24.06 -0.52
C GLU A 205 -9.20 25.21 -1.40
N GLY A 206 -8.98 24.95 -2.69
CA GLY A 206 -8.56 25.96 -3.66
C GLY A 206 -9.62 27.03 -3.87
N GLU A 207 -10.89 26.64 -4.03
CA GLU A 207 -12.01 27.56 -4.14
C GLU A 207 -12.22 28.38 -2.86
N ALA A 208 -12.08 27.75 -1.70
CA ALA A 208 -12.20 28.44 -0.41
C ALA A 208 -11.12 29.53 -0.27
N ARG A 209 -9.85 29.18 -0.50
CA ARG A 209 -8.73 30.13 -0.51
C ARG A 209 -8.94 31.26 -1.54
N GLY A 210 -9.37 30.91 -2.76
CA GLY A 210 -9.64 31.91 -3.79
C GLY A 210 -10.75 32.90 -3.42
N ARG A 211 -11.80 32.44 -2.71
CA ARG A 211 -12.85 33.33 -2.18
C ARG A 211 -12.31 34.26 -1.10
N GLU A 212 -11.51 33.74 -0.17
CA GLU A 212 -10.88 34.54 0.90
C GLU A 212 -9.95 35.61 0.32
N ASP A 213 -9.11 35.25 -0.65
CA ASP A 213 -8.21 36.17 -1.33
C ASP A 213 -8.98 37.27 -2.07
N LEU A 214 -10.05 36.89 -2.79
CA LEU A 214 -10.89 37.85 -3.51
C LEU A 214 -11.59 38.82 -2.54
N GLU A 215 -12.06 38.33 -1.39
CA GLU A 215 -12.62 39.18 -0.35
C GLU A 215 -11.58 40.14 0.24
N ALA A 216 -10.36 39.67 0.49
CA ALA A 216 -9.28 40.50 0.99
C ALA A 216 -8.95 41.64 0.00
N VAL A 217 -8.76 41.29 -1.28
CA VAL A 217 -8.52 42.27 -2.36
C VAL A 217 -9.68 43.26 -2.47
N ARG A 218 -10.92 42.78 -2.38
CA ARG A 218 -12.10 43.66 -2.45
C ARG A 218 -12.17 44.62 -1.27
N ARG A 219 -11.83 44.18 -0.06
CA ARG A 219 -11.80 45.03 1.15
C ARG A 219 -10.71 46.11 1.02
N GLU A 220 -9.52 45.74 0.56
CA GLU A 220 -8.43 46.68 0.34
C GLU A 220 -8.81 47.73 -0.72
N ALA A 221 -9.35 47.28 -1.86
CA ALA A 221 -9.81 48.18 -2.92
C ALA A 221 -10.91 49.14 -2.44
N LEU A 222 -11.83 48.69 -1.59
CA LEU A 222 -12.87 49.53 -1.01
C LEU A 222 -12.27 50.59 -0.08
N GLN A 223 -11.35 50.20 0.80
CA GLN A 223 -10.67 51.12 1.72
C GLN A 223 -9.87 52.19 0.97
N GLU A 224 -9.13 51.79 -0.07
CA GLU A 224 -8.43 52.74 -0.93
C GLU A 224 -9.40 53.69 -1.64
N GLY A 225 -10.51 53.17 -2.16
CA GLY A 225 -11.56 53.94 -2.81
C GLY A 225 -12.17 54.99 -1.87
N GLU A 226 -12.53 54.60 -0.65
CA GLU A 226 -13.05 55.50 0.39
C GLU A 226 -12.03 56.57 0.78
N ALA A 227 -10.76 56.19 0.96
CA ALA A 227 -9.69 57.13 1.29
C ALA A 227 -9.48 58.17 0.18
N ARG A 228 -9.43 57.72 -1.08
CA ARG A 228 -9.32 58.60 -2.25
C ARG A 228 -10.55 59.51 -2.38
N GLY A 229 -11.75 58.98 -2.16
CA GLY A 229 -13.00 59.74 -2.19
C GLY A 229 -13.04 60.86 -1.14
N LYS A 230 -12.70 60.54 0.12
CA LYS A 230 -12.59 61.53 1.21
C LYS A 230 -11.55 62.62 0.90
N ALA A 231 -10.40 62.23 0.34
CA ALA A 231 -9.35 63.18 -0.04
C ALA A 231 -9.82 64.15 -1.14
N LYS A 232 -10.43 63.63 -2.22
CA LYS A 232 -10.98 64.46 -3.30
C LYS A 232 -12.08 65.41 -2.81
N GLY A 233 -13.04 64.89 -2.05
CA GLY A 233 -14.14 65.71 -1.51
C GLY A 233 -13.66 66.84 -0.61
N LYS A 234 -12.60 66.62 0.18
CA LYS A 234 -11.99 67.66 1.01
C LYS A 234 -11.33 68.77 0.17
N ILE A 235 -10.68 68.39 -0.94
CA ILE A 235 -10.06 69.36 -1.88
C ILE A 235 -11.15 70.17 -2.59
N GLU A 236 -12.14 69.50 -3.18
CA GLU A 236 -13.23 70.15 -3.92
C GLU A 236 -14.06 71.07 -3.01
N GLY A 237 -14.47 70.60 -1.83
CA GLY A 237 -15.20 71.42 -0.86
C GLY A 237 -14.39 72.59 -0.34
N GLY A 238 -13.07 72.43 -0.16
CA GLY A 238 -12.17 73.51 0.21
C GLY A 238 -12.07 74.59 -0.87
N LEU A 239 -11.99 74.20 -2.14
CA LEU A 239 -11.98 75.13 -3.28
C LEU A 239 -13.30 75.88 -3.42
N VAL A 240 -14.44 75.18 -3.29
CA VAL A 240 -15.77 75.81 -3.32
C VAL A 240 -15.91 76.83 -2.19
N ALA A 241 -15.56 76.45 -0.96
CA ALA A 241 -15.62 77.37 0.19
C ALA A 241 -14.72 78.59 0.01
N GLN A 242 -13.53 78.42 -0.57
CA GLN A 242 -12.66 79.56 -0.91
C GLN A 242 -13.26 80.46 -1.98
N ALA A 243 -13.86 79.89 -3.02
CA ALA A 243 -14.53 80.65 -4.08
C ALA A 243 -15.73 81.44 -3.53
N ASP A 244 -16.58 80.80 -2.70
CA ASP A 244 -17.73 81.44 -2.05
C ASP A 244 -17.29 82.57 -1.11
N ALA A 245 -16.22 82.36 -0.33
CA ALA A 245 -15.65 83.40 0.52
C ALA A 245 -15.14 84.60 -0.30
N LEU A 246 -14.47 84.33 -1.42
CA LEU A 246 -13.97 85.37 -2.32
C LEU A 246 -15.13 86.17 -2.94
N LEU A 247 -16.16 85.48 -3.43
CA LEU A 247 -17.38 86.08 -3.98
C LEU A 247 -18.11 86.93 -2.93
N GLY A 248 -18.22 86.46 -1.68
CA GLY A 248 -18.80 87.22 -0.58
C GLY A 248 -18.02 88.51 -0.27
N ILE A 249 -16.69 88.45 -0.29
CA ILE A 249 -15.82 89.62 -0.10
C ILE A 249 -16.00 90.62 -1.24
N LEU A 250 -16.07 90.16 -2.49
CA LEU A 250 -16.28 91.00 -3.67
C LEU A 250 -17.66 91.70 -3.61
N ALA A 251 -18.72 90.95 -3.30
CA ALA A 251 -20.07 91.48 -3.15
C ALA A 251 -20.15 92.56 -2.04
N ALA A 252 -19.48 92.35 -0.90
CA ALA A 252 -19.42 93.33 0.18
C ALA A 252 -18.68 94.63 -0.21
N ARG A 253 -17.83 94.58 -1.24
CA ARG A 253 -17.11 95.74 -1.80
C ARG A 253 -17.85 96.42 -2.96
N GLY A 254 -19.01 95.90 -3.37
CA GLY A 254 -19.84 96.48 -4.44
C GLY A 254 -19.27 96.31 -5.84
N ILE A 255 -18.45 95.28 -6.05
CA ILE A 255 -17.83 94.91 -7.34
C ILE A 255 -18.42 93.59 -7.83
#